data_AF-A0A6G1R304-F1
#
_entry.id   AF-A0A6G1R304-F1
#
_cell.length_a   1.000
_cell.length_b   1.000
_cell.length_c   1.000
_cell.angle_alpha   90.00
_cell.angle_beta   90.00
_cell.angle_gamma   90.00
#
_symmetry.space_group_name_H-M   'P 1'
#
loop_
_entity.id
_entity.type
_entity.pdbx_description
1 polymer ?
#
loop_
_entity_poly.entity_id
_entity_poly.type
_entity_poly.pdbx_seq_one_letter_code
_entity_poly.pdbx_strand_id
1 'polypeptide(L)'
;LHSNVPTRLRSWRPPSQHPFSLAFMEAVLNYVGLNDVHKAITLFLETLAAPGAPRQLQRSIYREILFLMLAALGRDHTDIAAFDKKYRSAYNKLSGSLGKEELRRRRAQPPSSKAIDCRKSFGATLEC
;
A
#
# COMPACT_ATOMS: atom_id res chain seq x y z
N LEU A 1 -36.51 18.82 4.08
CA LEU A 1 -36.10 17.41 4.30
C LEU A 1 -34.63 17.31 3.91
N HIS A 2 -33.75 17.25 4.90
CA HIS A 2 -32.32 17.45 4.78
C HIS A 2 -31.62 16.25 4.14
N SER A 3 -31.00 16.47 2.97
CA SER A 3 -30.00 15.56 2.40
C SER A 3 -28.69 15.69 3.19
N ASN A 4 -28.60 15.01 4.33
CA ASN A 4 -27.35 14.83 5.04
C ASN A 4 -26.48 13.79 4.29
N VAL A 5 -25.83 14.22 3.21
CA VAL A 5 -24.69 13.49 2.65
C VAL A 5 -23.49 13.88 3.51
N PRO A 6 -22.84 12.95 4.24
CA PRO A 6 -21.62 13.29 4.96
C PRO A 6 -20.54 13.61 3.94
N THR A 7 -20.29 14.90 3.72
CA THR A 7 -19.15 15.38 2.93
C THR A 7 -17.89 15.01 3.72
N ARG A 8 -17.36 13.80 3.48
CA ARG A 8 -15.98 13.47 3.84
C ARG A 8 -15.05 14.21 2.88
N LEU A 9 -15.09 15.54 2.91
CA LEU A 9 -13.97 16.37 2.48
C LEU A 9 -12.83 16.05 3.44
N ARG A 10 -12.05 15.03 3.08
CA ARG A 10 -10.70 14.86 3.61
C ARG A 10 -10.03 16.22 3.47
N SER A 11 -9.59 16.77 4.60
CA SER A 11 -8.74 17.94 4.62
C SER A 11 -7.63 17.74 3.61
N TRP A 12 -7.68 18.50 2.51
CA TRP A 12 -6.57 18.65 1.60
C TRP A 12 -5.45 19.26 2.43
N ARG A 13 -4.52 18.42 2.88
CA ARG A 13 -3.30 18.91 3.53
C ARG A 13 -2.42 19.52 2.45
N PRO A 14 -1.80 20.68 2.70
CA PRO A 14 -0.79 21.22 1.80
C PRO A 14 0.28 20.16 1.47
N PRO A 15 0.81 20.10 0.23
CA PRO A 15 1.81 19.11 -0.18
C PRO A 15 3.03 19.03 0.75
N SER A 16 3.38 20.15 1.40
CA SER A 16 4.50 20.25 2.35
C SER A 16 4.30 19.54 3.68
N GLN A 17 3.09 19.05 4.00
CA GLN A 17 2.77 18.34 5.24
C GLN A 17 2.34 16.88 5.01
N HIS A 18 2.57 16.36 3.81
CA HIS A 18 2.27 14.97 3.50
C HIS A 18 3.41 14.07 3.99
N PRO A 19 3.13 12.96 4.70
CA PRO A 19 4.17 12.08 5.26
C PRO A 19 5.00 11.37 4.19
N PHE A 20 4.51 11.31 2.95
CA PHE A 20 5.15 10.63 1.84
C PHE A 20 5.75 11.68 0.90
N SER A 21 7.07 11.82 0.95
CA SER A 21 7.87 12.69 0.09
C SER A 21 8.31 11.96 -1.18
N LEU A 22 8.90 12.68 -2.13
CA LEU A 22 9.51 12.07 -3.33
C LEU A 22 10.61 11.07 -2.96
N ALA A 23 11.51 11.45 -2.03
CA ALA A 23 12.58 10.58 -1.54
C ALA A 23 12.03 9.28 -0.90
N PHE A 24 10.89 9.36 -0.19
CA PHE A 24 10.22 8.17 0.32
C PHE A 24 9.74 7.25 -0.82
N MET A 25 9.10 7.82 -1.85
CA MET A 25 8.61 7.05 -2.99
C MET A 25 9.77 6.38 -3.76
N GLU A 26 10.86 7.10 -3.97
CA GLU A 26 12.09 6.56 -4.59
C GLU A 26 12.70 5.43 -3.76
N ALA A 27 12.76 5.59 -2.43
CA ALA A 27 13.27 4.53 -1.54
C ALA A 27 12.39 3.28 -1.58
N VAL A 28 11.06 3.42 -1.59
CA VAL A 28 10.13 2.29 -1.75
C VAL A 28 10.37 1.58 -3.09
N LEU A 29 10.46 2.33 -4.19
CA LEU A 29 10.71 1.77 -5.51
C LEU A 29 12.05 1.03 -5.57
N ASN A 30 13.11 1.59 -4.96
CA ASN A 30 14.42 0.95 -4.87
C ASN A 30 14.35 -0.39 -4.11
N TYR A 31 13.71 -0.41 -2.93
CA TYR A 31 13.55 -1.65 -2.17
C TYR A 31 12.78 -2.72 -2.94
N VAL A 32 11.67 -2.34 -3.58
CA VAL A 32 10.87 -3.32 -4.33
C VAL A 32 11.58 -3.78 -5.60
N GLY A 33 12.30 -2.89 -6.29
CA GLY A 33 13.15 -3.21 -7.43
C GLY A 33 14.29 -4.19 -7.08
N LEU A 34 14.84 -4.06 -5.87
CA LEU A 34 15.82 -5.00 -5.29
C LEU A 34 15.16 -6.25 -4.65
N ASN A 35 13.87 -6.50 -4.90
CA ASN A 35 13.09 -7.60 -4.34
C ASN A 35 12.97 -7.63 -2.81
N ASP A 36 13.26 -6.52 -2.13
CA ASP A 36 13.21 -6.38 -0.67
C ASP A 36 11.89 -5.74 -0.21
N VAL A 37 10.77 -6.42 -0.49
CA VAL A 37 9.42 -5.96 -0.12
C VAL A 37 9.26 -5.83 1.40
N HIS A 38 10.05 -6.56 2.19
CA HIS A 38 10.06 -6.43 3.64
C HIS A 38 10.51 -5.03 4.07
N LYS A 39 11.66 -4.55 3.60
CA LYS A 39 12.12 -3.19 3.89
C LYS A 39 11.14 -2.13 3.39
N ALA A 40 10.52 -2.33 2.24
CA ALA A 40 9.50 -1.42 1.74
C ALA A 40 8.31 -1.30 2.71
N ILE A 41 7.77 -2.42 3.22
CA ILE A 41 6.68 -2.39 4.20
C ILE A 41 7.14 -1.76 5.52
N THR A 42 8.35 -2.10 5.99
CA THR A 42 8.92 -1.51 7.22
C THR A 42 9.04 0.01 7.12
N LEU A 43 9.56 0.53 6.00
CA LEU A 43 9.65 1.95 5.74
C LEU A 43 8.29 2.65 5.80
N PHE A 44 7.23 2.02 5.24
CA PHE A 44 5.86 2.52 5.39
C PHE A 44 5.41 2.57 6.85
N LEU A 45 5.68 1.52 7.63
CA LEU A 45 5.28 1.44 9.04
C LEU A 45 5.99 2.50 9.89
N GLU A 46 7.29 2.71 9.67
CA GLU A 46 8.10 3.74 10.32
C GLU A 46 7.61 5.15 9.97
N THR A 47 7.34 5.40 8.69
CA THR A 47 6.80 6.69 8.22
C THR A 47 5.44 6.99 8.84
N LEU A 48 4.61 5.96 9.05
CA LEU A 48 3.32 6.09 9.74
C LEU A 48 3.44 6.19 11.27
N ALA A 49 4.59 5.84 11.84
CA ALA A 49 4.87 6.02 13.26
C ALA A 49 5.40 7.44 13.57
N ALA A 50 5.89 8.17 12.56
CA ALA A 50 6.44 9.50 12.72
C ALA A 50 5.40 10.53 13.23
N PRO A 51 5.81 11.48 14.09
CA PRO A 51 4.95 12.57 14.54
C PRO A 51 4.38 13.37 13.36
N GLY A 52 3.07 13.62 13.36
CA GLY A 52 2.39 14.35 12.28
C GLY A 52 1.88 13.48 11.12
N ALA A 53 2.28 12.21 11.06
CA ALA A 53 1.76 11.27 10.07
C ALA A 53 0.24 11.02 10.24
N PRO A 54 -0.49 10.71 9.16
CA PRO A 54 -1.88 10.31 9.25
C PRO A 54 -2.03 9.11 10.18
N ARG A 55 -2.93 9.24 11.17
CA ARG A 55 -3.25 8.14 12.10
C ARG A 55 -3.74 6.88 11.39
N GLN A 56 -4.25 7.01 10.17
CA GLN A 56 -4.70 5.90 9.36
C GLN A 56 -4.54 6.17 7.86
N LEU A 57 -3.98 5.18 7.15
CA LEU A 57 -4.01 5.18 5.68
C LEU A 57 -5.44 5.02 5.16
N GLN A 58 -5.70 5.56 3.97
CA GLN A 58 -6.94 5.28 3.25
C GLN A 58 -6.94 3.92 2.59
N ARG A 59 -5.83 3.57 1.96
CA ARG A 59 -5.65 2.30 1.28
C ARG A 59 -4.68 1.46 2.10
N SER A 60 -4.67 0.16 1.90
CA SER A 60 -3.68 -0.69 2.56
C SER A 60 -2.28 -0.38 2.04
N ILE A 61 -1.25 -0.64 2.85
CA ILE A 61 0.16 -0.52 2.43
C ILE A 61 0.39 -1.30 1.13
N TYR A 62 -0.20 -2.49 1.04
CA TYR A 62 -0.25 -3.30 -0.17
C TYR A 62 -0.69 -2.51 -1.42
N ARG A 63 -1.81 -1.77 -1.32
CA ARG A 63 -2.35 -1.00 -2.45
C ARG A 63 -1.50 0.22 -2.78
N GLU A 64 -0.91 0.86 -1.78
CA GLU A 64 -0.01 2.00 -2.00
C GLU A 64 1.25 1.54 -2.74
N ILE A 65 1.90 0.46 -2.29
CA ILE A 65 3.10 -0.09 -2.96
C ILE A 65 2.76 -0.59 -4.37
N LEU A 66 1.67 -1.35 -4.53
CA LEU A 66 1.26 -1.84 -5.84
C LEU A 66 0.96 -0.70 -6.81
N PHE A 67 0.24 0.32 -6.35
CA PHE A 67 -0.04 1.50 -7.16
C PHE A 67 1.24 2.22 -7.58
N LEU A 68 2.17 2.42 -6.64
CA LEU A 68 3.44 3.10 -6.93
C LEU A 68 4.27 2.34 -7.97
N MET A 69 4.38 1.01 -7.85
CA MET A 69 5.05 0.18 -8.87
C MET A 69 4.37 0.30 -10.24
N LEU A 70 3.04 0.17 -10.29
CA LEU A 70 2.30 0.24 -11.54
C LEU A 70 2.40 1.61 -12.19
N ALA A 71 2.40 2.68 -11.40
CA ALA A 71 2.55 4.05 -11.90
C ALA A 71 3.98 4.34 -12.39
N ALA A 72 5.00 3.76 -11.74
CA ALA A 72 6.40 3.99 -12.09
C ALA A 72 6.91 3.10 -13.23
N LEU A 73 6.51 1.82 -13.26
CA LEU A 73 7.03 0.81 -14.19
C LEU A 73 6.03 0.46 -15.31
N GLY A 74 4.75 0.74 -15.10
CA GLY A 74 3.67 0.26 -15.96
C GLY A 74 3.23 -1.16 -15.63
N ARG A 75 2.03 -1.52 -16.09
CA ARG A 75 1.42 -2.84 -15.86
C ARG A 75 2.21 -3.96 -16.52
N ASP A 76 2.71 -3.73 -17.74
CA ASP A 76 3.37 -4.76 -18.54
C ASP A 76 4.75 -5.15 -17.99
N HIS A 77 5.37 -4.26 -17.21
CA HIS A 77 6.66 -4.50 -16.54
C HIS A 77 6.51 -4.92 -15.07
N THR A 78 5.29 -5.03 -14.55
CA THR A 78 5.04 -5.39 -13.15
C THR A 78 4.43 -6.79 -13.05
N ASP A 79 5.22 -7.78 -12.62
CA ASP A 79 4.69 -9.09 -12.24
C ASP A 79 3.95 -9.01 -10.89
N ILE A 80 2.64 -8.75 -10.98
CA ILE A 80 1.76 -8.63 -9.82
C ILE A 80 1.70 -9.93 -9.01
N ALA A 81 1.78 -11.10 -9.66
CA ALA A 81 1.72 -12.39 -8.97
C ALA A 81 2.99 -12.66 -8.16
N ALA A 82 4.17 -12.34 -8.71
CA ALA A 82 5.42 -12.40 -7.98
C ALA A 82 5.45 -11.40 -6.81
N PHE A 83 4.93 -10.19 -7.02
CA PHE A 83 4.78 -9.21 -5.95
C PHE A 83 3.86 -9.71 -4.83
N ASP A 84 2.70 -10.29 -5.15
CA ASP A 84 1.76 -10.85 -4.16
C ASP A 84 2.46 -11.86 -3.24
N LYS A 85 3.24 -12.77 -3.84
CA LYS A 85 3.98 -13.80 -3.11
C LYS A 85 5.03 -13.18 -2.19
N LYS A 86 5.80 -12.20 -2.69
CA LYS A 86 6.83 -11.50 -1.92
C LYS A 86 6.20 -10.69 -0.77
N TYR A 87 5.13 -9.96 -1.04
CA TYR A 87 4.40 -9.19 -0.02
C TYR A 87 3.84 -10.10 1.07
N ARG A 88 3.21 -11.23 0.71
CA ARG A 88 2.72 -12.21 1.69
C ARG A 88 3.84 -12.77 2.55
N SER A 89 4.99 -13.11 1.95
CA SER A 89 6.17 -13.56 2.68
C SER A 89 6.69 -12.50 3.65
N ALA A 90 6.82 -11.25 3.19
CA ALA A 90 7.24 -10.12 4.01
C ALA A 90 6.27 -9.86 5.18
N TYR A 91 4.97 -9.88 4.92
CA TYR A 91 3.94 -9.76 5.95
C TYR A 91 4.04 -10.87 7.01
N ASN A 92 4.25 -12.12 6.59
CA ASN A 92 4.39 -13.23 7.53
C ASN A 92 5.63 -13.07 8.43
N LYS A 93 6.75 -12.58 7.87
CA LYS A 93 7.95 -12.26 8.66
C LYS A 93 7.68 -11.14 9.67
N LEU A 94 7.09 -10.04 9.23
CA LEU A 94 6.71 -8.91 10.09
C LEU A 94 5.69 -9.29 11.16
N SER A 95 4.79 -10.23 10.85
CA SER A 95 3.81 -10.72 11.80
C SER A 95 4.46 -11.44 12.98
N GLY A 96 5.65 -12.01 12.80
CA GLY A 96 6.43 -12.60 13.88
C GLY A 96 7.13 -11.57 14.77
N SER A 97 7.54 -10.43 14.22
CA SER A 97 8.28 -9.39 14.95
C SER A 97 7.41 -8.30 15.58
N LEU A 98 6.42 -7.76 14.84
CA LEU A 98 5.55 -6.67 15.29
C LEU A 98 4.19 -7.16 15.82
N GLY A 99 3.82 -8.40 15.51
CA GLY A 99 2.51 -8.96 15.87
C GLY A 99 1.39 -8.62 14.87
N LYS A 100 0.40 -9.52 14.80
CA LYS A 100 -0.71 -9.44 13.81
C LYS A 100 -1.62 -8.23 14.02
N GLU A 101 -1.86 -7.86 15.27
CA GLU A 101 -2.82 -6.79 15.59
C GLU A 101 -2.28 -5.41 15.21
N GLU A 102 -0.99 -5.15 15.43
CA GLU A 102 -0.36 -3.90 15.00
C GLU A 102 -0.36 -3.78 13.47
N LEU A 103 -0.02 -4.86 12.76
CA LEU A 103 -0.08 -4.88 11.30
C LEU A 103 -1.51 -4.67 10.77
N ARG A 104 -2.53 -5.19 11.46
CA ARG A 104 -3.93 -4.94 11.14
C ARG A 104 -4.29 -3.47 11.32
N ARG A 105 -3.92 -2.88 12.47
CA ARG A 105 -4.16 -1.46 12.79
C ARG A 105 -3.53 -0.53 11.74
N ARG A 106 -2.36 -0.90 11.22
CA ARG A 106 -1.63 -0.19 10.16
C ARG A 106 -2.08 -0.50 8.73
N ARG A 107 -3.12 -1.32 8.54
CA ARG A 107 -3.61 -1.77 7.21
C ARG A 107 -2.51 -2.42 6.35
N ALA A 108 -1.61 -3.17 6.96
CA ALA A 108 -0.51 -3.87 6.28
C ALA A 108 -0.91 -5.24 5.71
N GLN A 109 -2.12 -5.72 5.99
CA GLN A 109 -2.57 -7.05 5.57
C GLN A 109 -2.58 -7.21 4.05
N PRO A 110 -2.11 -8.37 3.52
CA PRO A 110 -2.27 -8.69 2.11
C PRO A 110 -3.76 -8.90 1.78
N PRO A 111 -4.15 -8.78 0.49
CA PRO A 111 -5.47 -9.18 0.05
C PRO A 111 -5.73 -10.67 0.33
N SER A 112 -7.00 -11.01 0.55
CA SER A 112 -7.44 -12.41 0.66
C SER A 112 -7.25 -13.14 -0.68
N SER A 113 -7.16 -14.48 -0.65
CA SER A 113 -7.05 -15.27 -1.88
C SER A 113 -8.21 -14.98 -2.83
N LYS A 114 -9.45 -14.90 -2.31
CA LYS A 114 -10.64 -14.49 -3.08
C LYS A 114 -10.45 -13.13 -3.76
N ALA A 115 -9.88 -12.14 -3.06
CA ALA A 115 -9.63 -10.82 -3.64
C ALA A 115 -8.53 -10.84 -4.71
N ILE A 116 -7.49 -11.66 -4.54
CA ILE A 116 -6.46 -11.89 -5.55
C ILE A 116 -7.08 -12.53 -6.80
N ASP A 117 -7.93 -13.53 -6.62
CA ASP A 117 -8.61 -14.23 -7.70
C ASP A 117 -9.60 -13.30 -8.43
N CYS A 118 -10.40 -12.52 -7.71
CA CYS A 118 -11.25 -11.49 -8.31
C CYS A 118 -10.46 -10.51 -9.17
N ARG A 119 -9.27 -10.06 -8.72
CA ARG A 119 -8.43 -9.18 -9.55
C ARG A 119 -7.94 -9.88 -10.81
N LYS A 120 -7.61 -11.17 -10.75
CA LYS A 120 -7.19 -11.91 -11.94
C LYS A 120 -8.33 -12.03 -12.95
N SER A 121 -9.55 -12.26 -12.47
CA SER A 121 -10.74 -12.44 -13.32
C SER A 121 -11.30 -11.13 -13.89
N PHE A 122 -11.28 -10.04 -13.10
CA PHE A 122 -11.96 -8.78 -13.43
C PHE A 122 -11.02 -7.56 -13.53
N GLY A 123 -9.71 -7.75 -13.33
CA GLY A 123 -8.73 -6.66 -13.36
C GLY A 123 -8.17 -6.35 -14.74
N ALA A 124 -8.63 -7.04 -15.79
CA ALA A 124 -8.43 -6.60 -17.16
C ALA A 124 -9.43 -5.46 -17.44
N THR A 125 -8.96 -4.37 -18.03
CA THR A 125 -9.88 -3.42 -18.69
C THR A 125 -10.63 -4.19 -19.75
N LEU A 126 -11.97 -4.17 -19.69
CA LEU A 126 -12.79 -4.60 -20.82
C LEU A 126 -12.44 -3.66 -21.96
N GLU A 127 -11.85 -4.18 -23.04
CA GLU A 127 -11.82 -3.45 -24.30
C GLU A 127 -13.27 -3.43 -24.81
N CYS A 128 -13.84 -2.23 -24.90
CA CYS A 128 -15.16 -2.00 -25.48
C CYS A 128 -15.05 -1.92 -27.00
#